data_AF-A0A419VUQ9-F1
#
_entry.id   AF-A0A419VUQ9-F1
#
_cell.length_a   1.000
_cell.length_b   1.000
_cell.length_c   1.000
_cell.angle_alpha   90.00
_cell.angle_beta   90.00
_cell.angle_gamma   90.00
#
_symmetry.space_group_name_H-M   'P 1'
#
loop_
_entity.id
_entity.type
_entity.pdbx_description
1 polymer ?
#
loop_
_entity_poly.entity_id
_entity_poly.type
_entity_poly.pdbx_seq_one_letter_code
_entity_poly.pdbx_strand_id
1 'polypeptide(L)'
;MQTGSNLFNIMKGLLILFFSLFSLVAVCQVPEPNNPEENPHQVNQWMVDSLNHRPIDFYLNHPDIDKYAKLFFMGKFAASDDNFTFAFLDSVLTTNEETSAFYLFVFNCVLKITDGALSEYIGQDCRAYLETYPCDFIALKHNELYAENYYKWINYAAYEYYFEEDPVASTNKSIAALKQIVAQKCADQSFELEEIRKSVIQFIAEND
;
A
#
# COMPACT_ATOMS: atom_id res chain seq x y z
N MET A 1 -69.58 -53.11 -5.18
CA MET A 1 -68.43 -52.92 -6.10
C MET A 1 -67.81 -51.56 -5.78
N GLN A 2 -66.70 -51.59 -5.05
CA GLN A 2 -65.77 -50.48 -4.91
C GLN A 2 -65.08 -50.23 -6.25
N THR A 3 -64.83 -48.96 -6.60
CA THR A 3 -63.49 -48.38 -6.89
C THR A 3 -63.65 -47.05 -7.62
N GLY A 4 -62.88 -46.05 -7.20
CA GLY A 4 -62.36 -45.03 -8.13
C GLY A 4 -62.78 -43.58 -7.86
N SER A 5 -61.96 -42.85 -7.12
CA SER A 5 -61.41 -41.53 -7.55
C SER A 5 -60.73 -40.78 -6.38
N ASN A 6 -59.78 -41.43 -5.71
CA ASN A 6 -58.82 -40.75 -4.81
C ASN A 6 -57.54 -40.42 -5.58
N LEU A 7 -57.63 -39.53 -6.58
CA LEU A 7 -56.46 -39.17 -7.40
C LEU A 7 -56.41 -37.70 -7.85
N PHE A 8 -57.23 -36.83 -7.28
CA PHE A 8 -57.24 -35.40 -7.66
C PHE A 8 -56.71 -34.43 -6.59
N ASN A 9 -56.27 -34.93 -5.43
CA ASN A 9 -55.79 -34.08 -4.32
C ASN A 9 -54.30 -34.25 -3.97
N ILE A 10 -53.49 -34.90 -4.82
CA ILE A 10 -52.03 -35.03 -4.61
C ILE A 10 -51.23 -34.10 -5.53
N MET A 11 -51.90 -33.26 -6.33
CA MET A 11 -51.24 -32.36 -7.30
C MET A 11 -51.36 -30.87 -6.95
N LYS A 12 -51.42 -30.54 -5.66
CA LYS A 12 -51.24 -29.16 -5.16
C LYS A 12 -50.05 -29.00 -4.20
N GLY A 13 -49.35 -30.10 -3.90
CA GLY A 13 -48.19 -30.12 -3.00
C GLY A 13 -46.87 -30.29 -3.74
N LEU A 14 -46.62 -29.50 -4.78
CA LEU A 14 -45.29 -29.40 -5.38
C LEU A 14 -45.11 -28.05 -6.08
N LEU A 15 -45.52 -26.97 -5.42
CA LEU A 15 -44.97 -25.65 -5.73
C LEU A 15 -43.56 -25.64 -5.12
N ILE A 16 -42.61 -26.16 -5.89
CA ILE A 16 -41.20 -26.19 -5.54
C ILE A 16 -40.79 -24.75 -5.25
N LEU A 17 -40.45 -24.51 -3.97
CA LEU A 17 -39.67 -23.39 -3.49
C LEU A 17 -38.32 -23.37 -4.24
N PHE A 18 -38.31 -22.90 -5.49
CA PHE A 18 -37.12 -22.32 -6.11
C PHE A 18 -36.99 -20.89 -5.58
N PHE A 19 -36.81 -20.76 -4.25
CA PHE A 19 -36.03 -19.65 -3.73
C PHE A 19 -34.60 -20.00 -4.12
N SER A 20 -34.24 -19.61 -5.34
CA SER A 20 -32.86 -19.50 -5.74
C SER A 20 -32.15 -18.71 -4.64
N LEU A 21 -31.30 -19.41 -3.90
CA LEU A 21 -30.13 -18.83 -3.27
C LEU A 21 -29.28 -18.20 -4.40
N PHE A 22 -29.75 -17.08 -4.96
CA PHE A 22 -28.82 -16.04 -5.34
C PHE A 22 -28.38 -15.44 -4.01
N SER A 23 -27.41 -16.12 -3.39
CA SER A 23 -26.49 -15.42 -2.50
C SER A 23 -26.15 -14.13 -3.22
N LEU A 24 -26.50 -12.99 -2.63
CA LEU A 24 -25.92 -11.72 -2.99
C LEU A 24 -24.41 -11.88 -2.74
N VAL A 25 -23.72 -12.48 -3.72
CA VAL A 25 -22.32 -12.21 -3.91
C VAL A 25 -22.37 -10.75 -4.31
N ALA A 26 -22.23 -9.88 -3.31
CA ALA A 26 -21.85 -8.51 -3.56
C ALA A 26 -20.56 -8.63 -4.35
N VAL A 27 -20.68 -8.61 -5.67
CA VAL A 27 -19.54 -8.46 -6.56
C VAL A 27 -18.92 -7.18 -6.05
N CYS A 28 -17.77 -7.31 -5.39
CA CYS A 28 -17.03 -6.17 -4.89
C CYS A 28 -16.58 -5.42 -6.14
N GLN A 29 -17.43 -4.52 -6.62
CA GLN A 29 -17.14 -3.72 -7.79
C GLN A 29 -16.03 -2.77 -7.37
N VAL A 30 -14.88 -2.97 -8.00
CA VAL A 30 -13.78 -2.02 -7.95
C VAL A 30 -14.29 -0.72 -8.58
N PRO A 31 -14.08 0.45 -7.96
CA PRO A 31 -14.48 1.72 -8.55
C PRO A 31 -13.86 1.88 -9.95
N GLU A 32 -14.56 2.56 -10.86
CA GLU A 32 -14.13 2.75 -12.25
C GLU A 32 -12.67 3.27 -12.37
N PRO A 33 -12.23 4.29 -11.59
CA PRO A 33 -10.83 4.76 -11.64
C PRO A 33 -9.79 3.69 -11.32
N ASN A 34 -10.18 2.67 -10.55
CA ASN A 34 -9.31 1.59 -10.13
C ASN A 34 -9.48 0.31 -10.98
N ASN A 35 -10.24 0.36 -12.08
CA ASN A 35 -10.44 -0.79 -12.94
C ASN A 35 -9.10 -1.21 -13.58
N PRO A 36 -8.57 -2.42 -13.30
CA PRO A 36 -7.28 -2.87 -13.83
C PRO A 36 -7.29 -3.10 -15.34
N GLU A 37 -8.46 -3.31 -15.96
CA GLU A 37 -8.57 -3.44 -17.42
C GLU A 37 -8.43 -2.09 -18.13
N GLU A 38 -8.93 -1.03 -17.50
CA GLU A 38 -8.84 0.34 -18.02
C GLU A 38 -7.49 0.99 -17.70
N ASN A 39 -6.89 0.63 -16.56
CA ASN A 39 -5.63 1.20 -16.07
C ASN A 39 -4.55 0.11 -15.82
N PRO A 40 -4.16 -0.67 -16.85
CA PRO A 40 -3.28 -1.84 -16.67
C PRO A 40 -1.82 -1.49 -16.32
N HIS A 41 -1.44 -0.22 -16.40
CA HIS A 41 -0.11 0.26 -16.01
C HIS A 41 -0.03 0.66 -14.53
N GLN A 42 -1.19 0.76 -13.86
CA GLN A 42 -1.30 1.16 -12.45
C GLN A 42 -1.58 -0.04 -11.52
N VAL A 43 -1.31 -1.27 -11.96
CA VAL A 43 -1.51 -2.49 -11.15
C VAL A 43 -0.19 -3.08 -10.67
N ASN A 44 -0.22 -3.84 -9.58
CA ASN A 44 0.96 -4.59 -9.15
C ASN A 44 1.33 -5.70 -10.14
N GLN A 45 2.63 -5.78 -10.49
CA GLN A 45 3.21 -6.86 -11.29
C GLN A 45 4.27 -7.67 -10.53
N TRP A 46 4.61 -7.26 -9.31
CA TRP A 46 5.64 -7.89 -8.49
C TRP A 46 4.96 -8.72 -7.39
N MET A 47 4.77 -10.00 -7.66
CA MET A 47 4.23 -10.94 -6.67
C MET A 47 5.38 -11.61 -5.91
N VAL A 48 5.17 -11.89 -4.64
CA VAL A 48 6.08 -12.67 -3.80
C VAL A 48 5.33 -13.75 -3.05
N ASP A 49 5.98 -14.89 -2.82
CA ASP A 49 5.37 -16.01 -2.09
C ASP A 49 5.42 -15.80 -0.57
N SER A 50 6.32 -14.94 -0.08
CA SER A 50 6.47 -14.65 1.34
C SER A 50 7.08 -13.27 1.61
N LEU A 51 6.77 -12.71 2.78
CA LEU A 51 7.35 -11.48 3.32
C LEU A 51 7.73 -11.72 4.78
N ASN A 52 8.95 -11.35 5.19
CA ASN A 52 9.46 -11.56 6.55
C ASN A 52 9.19 -12.98 7.09
N HIS A 53 9.50 -13.99 6.27
CA HIS A 53 9.32 -15.42 6.58
C HIS A 53 7.86 -15.87 6.79
N ARG A 54 6.87 -15.04 6.48
CA ARG A 54 5.45 -15.42 6.49
C ARG A 54 4.95 -15.62 5.07
N PRO A 55 4.21 -16.70 4.78
CA PRO A 55 3.65 -16.93 3.45
C PRO A 55 2.66 -15.82 3.10
N ILE A 56 2.53 -15.48 1.82
CA ILE A 56 1.67 -14.37 1.39
C ILE A 56 0.20 -14.56 1.80
N ASP A 57 -0.28 -15.80 1.84
CA ASP A 57 -1.63 -16.17 2.29
C ASP A 57 -1.91 -15.73 3.74
N PHE A 58 -0.88 -15.62 4.60
CA PHE A 58 -1.04 -15.05 5.94
C PHE A 58 -1.60 -13.63 5.85
N TYR A 59 -1.00 -12.79 5.00
CA TYR A 59 -1.38 -11.38 4.84
C TYR A 59 -2.71 -11.25 4.08
N LEU A 60 -2.91 -12.03 3.01
CA LEU A 60 -4.15 -11.97 2.23
C LEU A 60 -5.38 -12.36 3.06
N ASN A 61 -5.22 -13.25 4.04
CA ASN A 61 -6.28 -13.64 4.97
C ASN A 61 -6.30 -12.82 6.27
N HIS A 62 -5.37 -11.89 6.48
CA HIS A 62 -5.28 -11.10 7.72
C HIS A 62 -6.46 -10.12 7.84
N PRO A 63 -7.24 -10.12 8.95
CA PRO A 63 -8.44 -9.29 9.05
C PRO A 63 -8.16 -7.78 9.04
N ASP A 64 -7.00 -7.37 9.58
CA ASP A 64 -6.64 -5.94 9.70
C ASP A 64 -5.91 -5.38 8.48
N ILE A 65 -5.75 -6.17 7.41
CA ILE A 65 -5.19 -5.67 6.16
C ILE A 65 -6.32 -5.17 5.27
N ASP A 66 -6.19 -3.92 4.83
CA ASP A 66 -7.15 -3.26 3.96
C ASP A 66 -7.44 -4.10 2.70
N LYS A 67 -8.72 -4.10 2.31
CA LYS A 67 -9.18 -4.93 1.21
C LYS A 67 -8.60 -4.46 -0.13
N TYR A 68 -8.40 -3.16 -0.33
CA TYR A 68 -7.86 -2.61 -1.57
C TYR A 68 -6.35 -2.83 -1.65
N ALA A 69 -5.63 -2.80 -0.54
CA ALA A 69 -4.23 -3.24 -0.47
C ALA A 69 -4.06 -4.68 -0.99
N LYS A 70 -4.95 -5.60 -0.58
CA LYS A 70 -4.96 -6.99 -1.05
C LYS A 70 -5.32 -7.10 -2.53
N LEU A 71 -6.33 -6.36 -2.98
CA LEU A 71 -6.72 -6.35 -4.39
C LEU A 71 -5.60 -5.79 -5.26
N PHE A 72 -4.93 -4.73 -4.83
CA PHE A 72 -3.78 -4.14 -5.50
C PHE A 72 -2.64 -5.15 -5.55
N PHE A 73 -2.29 -5.77 -4.41
CA PHE A 73 -1.29 -6.83 -4.37
C PHE A 73 -1.59 -7.90 -5.43
N MET A 74 -2.83 -8.37 -5.53
CA MET A 74 -3.26 -9.39 -6.49
C MET A 74 -3.38 -8.90 -7.96
N GLY A 75 -3.08 -7.63 -8.25
CA GLY A 75 -3.22 -7.04 -9.58
C GLY A 75 -4.68 -6.84 -10.02
N LYS A 76 -5.61 -6.82 -9.06
CA LYS A 76 -7.08 -6.68 -9.29
C LYS A 76 -7.60 -5.28 -8.96
N PHE A 77 -6.72 -4.33 -8.69
CA PHE A 77 -7.01 -2.94 -8.39
C PHE A 77 -5.89 -2.10 -8.97
N ALA A 78 -6.25 -1.10 -9.77
CA ALA A 78 -5.32 -0.10 -10.26
C ALA A 78 -5.24 1.06 -9.26
N ALA A 79 -4.03 1.42 -8.84
CA ALA A 79 -3.80 2.59 -8.00
C ALA A 79 -4.20 3.86 -8.76
N SER A 80 -4.84 4.80 -8.07
CA SER A 80 -5.21 6.09 -8.64
C SER A 80 -5.19 7.18 -7.57
N ASP A 81 -5.40 8.43 -7.99
CA ASP A 81 -5.58 9.58 -7.10
C ASP A 81 -6.98 9.53 -6.45
N ASP A 82 -7.14 8.64 -5.47
CA ASP A 82 -8.38 8.47 -4.72
C ASP A 82 -8.18 7.99 -3.28
N ASN A 83 -9.24 8.15 -2.49
CA ASN A 83 -9.25 7.78 -1.07
C ASN A 83 -9.02 6.28 -0.82
N PHE A 84 -9.27 5.40 -1.80
CA PHE A 84 -9.06 3.96 -1.62
C PHE A 84 -7.59 3.62 -1.72
N THR A 85 -6.89 4.23 -2.67
CA THR A 85 -5.44 4.13 -2.83
C THR A 85 -4.74 4.78 -1.65
N PHE A 86 -5.14 6.00 -1.29
CA PHE A 86 -4.54 6.74 -0.18
C PHE A 86 -4.67 6.02 1.16
N ALA A 87 -5.82 5.42 1.44
CA ALA A 87 -6.04 4.71 2.70
C ALA A 87 -5.04 3.56 2.92
N PHE A 88 -4.66 2.81 1.87
CA PHE A 88 -3.68 1.74 2.06
C PHE A 88 -2.23 2.22 1.92
N LEU A 89 -1.97 3.36 1.28
CA LEU A 89 -0.63 3.95 1.23
C LEU A 89 -0.21 4.49 2.60
N ASP A 90 -1.07 5.25 3.28
CA ASP A 90 -0.84 5.74 4.66
C ASP A 90 -0.56 4.58 5.64
N SER A 91 -1.11 3.40 5.37
CA SER A 91 -0.88 2.20 6.18
C SER A 91 0.58 1.73 6.20
N VAL A 92 1.46 2.26 5.35
CA VAL A 92 2.92 2.06 5.48
C VAL A 92 3.45 2.56 6.83
N LEU A 93 2.74 3.48 7.49
CA LEU A 93 3.08 4.02 8.79
C LEU A 93 2.52 3.21 9.97
N THR A 94 1.86 2.08 9.71
CA THR A 94 1.25 1.25 10.75
C THR A 94 2.24 0.82 11.82
N THR A 95 1.77 0.78 13.08
CA THR A 95 2.53 0.22 14.20
C THR A 95 2.23 -1.27 14.43
N ASN A 96 1.35 -1.86 13.62
CA ASN A 96 1.04 -3.28 13.69
C ASN A 96 2.16 -4.10 13.02
N GLU A 97 3.00 -4.73 13.83
CA GLU A 97 4.13 -5.56 13.38
C GLU A 97 3.71 -6.75 12.51
N GLU A 98 2.47 -7.23 12.61
CA GLU A 98 1.97 -8.34 11.78
C GLU A 98 1.64 -7.91 10.34
N THR A 99 1.37 -6.62 10.12
CA THR A 99 0.92 -6.09 8.82
C THR A 99 1.91 -5.13 8.18
N SER A 100 2.84 -4.56 8.95
CA SER A 100 3.82 -3.57 8.47
C SER A 100 4.63 -4.05 7.26
N ALA A 101 5.07 -5.31 7.26
CA ALA A 101 5.82 -5.88 6.14
C ALA A 101 5.02 -5.91 4.83
N PHE A 102 3.71 -6.16 4.92
CA PHE A 102 2.82 -6.19 3.74
C PHE A 102 2.56 -4.79 3.21
N TYR A 103 2.29 -3.82 4.09
CA TYR A 103 2.07 -2.44 3.66
C TYR A 103 3.35 -1.81 3.08
N LEU A 104 4.52 -2.08 3.67
CA LEU A 104 5.79 -1.64 3.09
C LEU A 104 6.01 -2.23 1.70
N PHE A 105 5.66 -3.51 1.50
CA PHE A 105 5.74 -4.15 0.19
C PHE A 105 4.81 -3.51 -0.83
N VAL A 106 3.53 -3.36 -0.49
CA VAL A 106 2.51 -2.76 -1.36
C VAL A 106 2.87 -1.32 -1.71
N PHE A 107 3.31 -0.53 -0.72
CA PHE A 107 3.76 0.84 -0.93
C PHE A 107 4.91 0.89 -1.95
N ASN A 108 5.92 0.03 -1.79
CA ASN A 108 7.03 -0.05 -2.74
C ASN A 108 6.58 -0.47 -4.14
N CYS A 109 5.55 -1.30 -4.27
CA CYS A 109 4.99 -1.65 -5.57
C CYS A 109 4.29 -0.46 -6.23
N VAL A 110 3.52 0.33 -5.47
CA VAL A 110 2.94 1.58 -5.96
C VAL A 110 4.03 2.58 -6.35
N LEU A 111 5.07 2.73 -5.53
CA LEU A 111 6.19 3.62 -5.80
C LEU A 111 6.93 3.30 -7.11
N LYS A 112 6.91 2.03 -7.54
CA LYS A 112 7.51 1.61 -8.81
C LYS A 112 6.74 2.15 -10.02
N ILE A 113 5.41 2.16 -9.94
CA ILE A 113 4.50 2.53 -11.04
C ILE A 113 4.00 3.97 -10.99
N THR A 114 4.18 4.64 -9.85
CA THR A 114 3.65 5.99 -9.66
C THR A 114 4.27 6.98 -10.63
N ASP A 115 3.40 7.74 -11.26
CA ASP A 115 3.67 8.92 -12.05
C ASP A 115 2.62 10.03 -11.75
N GLY A 116 2.87 11.25 -12.26
CA GLY A 116 1.88 12.33 -12.25
C GLY A 116 1.32 12.68 -10.87
N ALA A 117 -0.02 12.75 -10.75
CA ALA A 117 -0.72 13.28 -9.58
C ALA A 117 -0.62 12.38 -8.34
N LEU A 118 -0.60 11.05 -8.49
CA LEU A 118 -0.42 10.13 -7.36
C LEU A 118 0.93 10.36 -6.64
N SER A 119 1.90 10.88 -7.37
CA SER A 119 3.23 11.19 -6.87
C SER A 119 3.26 12.35 -5.86
N GLU A 120 2.28 13.26 -5.93
CA GLU A 120 2.12 14.37 -4.97
C GLU A 120 1.67 13.85 -3.60
N TYR A 121 0.82 12.81 -3.57
CA TYR A 121 0.37 12.21 -2.31
C TYR A 121 1.48 11.36 -1.67
N ILE A 122 2.19 10.57 -2.48
CA ILE A 122 3.23 9.65 -2.01
C ILE A 122 4.42 10.37 -1.37
N GLY A 123 4.68 11.63 -1.74
CA GLY A 123 5.69 12.48 -1.10
C GLY A 123 5.51 12.55 0.41
N GLN A 124 4.27 12.79 0.86
CA GLN A 124 3.93 12.94 2.27
C GLN A 124 4.25 11.67 3.06
N ASP A 125 3.83 10.51 2.55
CA ASP A 125 4.11 9.21 3.16
C ASP A 125 5.61 8.88 3.14
N CYS A 126 6.32 9.22 2.05
CA CYS A 126 7.77 9.03 1.96
C CYS A 126 8.53 9.79 3.05
N ARG A 127 8.18 11.05 3.23
CA ARG A 127 8.74 11.89 4.29
C ARG A 127 8.34 11.38 5.68
N ALA A 128 7.06 11.08 5.89
CA ALA A 128 6.57 10.60 7.17
C ALA A 128 7.24 9.28 7.59
N TYR A 129 7.51 8.38 6.64
CA TYR A 129 8.22 7.12 6.91
C TYR A 129 9.68 7.37 7.32
N LEU A 130 10.39 8.29 6.64
CA LEU A 130 11.74 8.71 7.04
C LEU A 130 11.76 9.25 8.47
N GLU A 131 10.79 10.10 8.82
CA GLU A 131 10.73 10.74 10.12
C GLU A 131 10.29 9.79 11.24
N THR A 132 9.41 8.84 10.94
CA THR A 132 8.83 7.91 11.92
C THR A 132 9.72 6.67 12.11
N TYR A 133 10.24 6.11 11.02
CA TYR A 133 11.02 4.86 11.00
C TYR A 133 12.40 5.06 10.34
N PRO A 134 13.25 5.98 10.83
CA PRO A 134 14.50 6.35 10.15
C PRO A 134 15.47 5.17 9.95
N CYS A 135 15.50 4.22 10.89
CA CYS A 135 16.33 3.02 10.76
C CYS A 135 15.83 2.08 9.65
N ASP A 136 14.51 1.88 9.56
CA ASP A 136 13.93 1.03 8.53
C ASP A 136 14.00 1.70 7.15
N PHE A 137 13.86 3.03 7.10
CA PHE A 137 14.09 3.82 5.88
C PHE A 137 15.51 3.62 5.36
N ILE A 138 16.52 3.76 6.22
CA ILE A 138 17.93 3.54 5.83
C ILE A 138 18.15 2.08 5.37
N ALA A 139 17.52 1.12 6.04
CA ALA A 139 17.63 -0.29 5.67
C ALA A 139 17.06 -0.60 4.27
N LEU A 140 16.17 0.23 3.72
CA LEU A 140 15.65 0.08 2.34
C LEU A 140 16.78 0.03 1.30
N LYS A 141 17.87 0.77 1.51
CA LYS A 141 19.02 0.83 0.59
C LYS A 141 19.63 -0.54 0.28
N HIS A 142 19.59 -1.45 1.25
CA HIS A 142 20.20 -2.77 1.17
C HIS A 142 19.17 -3.90 1.15
N ASN A 143 17.88 -3.58 1.17
CA ASN A 143 16.83 -4.57 1.07
C ASN A 143 16.65 -5.01 -0.39
N GLU A 144 16.82 -6.30 -0.67
CA GLU A 144 16.75 -6.84 -2.03
C GLU A 144 15.43 -6.56 -2.75
N LEU A 145 14.32 -6.42 -2.02
CA LEU A 145 13.01 -6.13 -2.60
C LEU A 145 12.81 -4.65 -2.93
N TYR A 146 13.51 -3.75 -2.23
CA TYR A 146 13.20 -2.32 -2.19
C TYR A 146 14.36 -1.40 -2.58
N ALA A 147 15.59 -1.92 -2.70
CA ALA A 147 16.77 -1.11 -2.94
C ALA A 147 16.68 -0.26 -4.24
N GLU A 148 16.03 -0.78 -5.28
CA GLU A 148 15.81 -0.02 -6.52
C GLU A 148 14.91 1.21 -6.35
N ASN A 149 14.07 1.22 -5.33
CA ASN A 149 13.20 2.34 -5.00
C ASN A 149 13.83 3.34 -4.02
N TYR A 150 14.99 3.04 -3.44
CA TYR A 150 15.56 3.84 -2.35
C TYR A 150 15.71 5.33 -2.71
N TYR A 151 16.23 5.63 -3.90
CA TYR A 151 16.34 7.02 -4.36
C TYR A 151 14.98 7.65 -4.73
N LYS A 152 13.98 6.85 -5.14
CA LYS A 152 12.62 7.35 -5.33
C LYS A 152 12.03 7.82 -4.00
N TRP A 153 12.15 7.02 -2.94
CA TRP A 153 11.73 7.42 -1.58
C TRP A 153 12.34 8.75 -1.16
N ILE A 154 13.66 8.91 -1.36
CA ILE A 154 14.37 10.15 -1.03
C ILE A 154 13.85 11.32 -1.87
N ASN A 155 13.69 11.15 -3.18
CA ASN A 155 13.25 12.23 -4.06
C ASN A 155 11.82 12.68 -3.75
N TYR A 156 10.92 11.75 -3.47
CA TYR A 156 9.54 12.09 -3.08
C TYR A 156 9.49 12.77 -1.71
N ALA A 157 10.29 12.32 -0.73
CA ALA A 157 10.42 13.04 0.52
C ALA A 157 11.04 14.45 0.31
N ALA A 158 12.02 14.58 -0.59
CA ALA A 158 12.67 15.85 -0.89
C ALA A 158 11.71 16.86 -1.52
N TYR A 159 10.78 16.39 -2.36
CA TYR A 159 9.71 17.21 -2.90
C TYR A 159 8.87 17.87 -1.80
N GLU A 160 8.53 17.14 -0.73
CA GLU A 160 7.82 17.72 0.42
C GLU A 160 8.65 18.74 1.19
N TYR A 161 9.95 18.49 1.36
CA TYR A 161 10.85 19.46 2.01
C TYR A 161 11.00 20.75 1.19
N TYR A 162 10.98 20.66 -0.14
CA TYR A 162 11.12 21.82 -1.03
C TYR A 162 10.02 22.88 -0.83
N PHE A 163 8.79 22.47 -0.48
CA PHE A 163 7.69 23.41 -0.24
C PHE A 163 7.64 23.99 1.18
N GLU A 164 8.62 23.69 2.04
CA GLU A 164 8.67 24.27 3.39
C GLU A 164 9.18 25.72 3.39
N GLU A 165 8.86 26.44 4.46
CA GLU A 165 9.48 27.74 4.73
C GLU A 165 10.96 27.54 5.09
N ASP A 166 11.87 28.12 4.29
CA ASP A 166 13.32 27.89 4.37
C ASP A 166 13.67 26.38 4.28
N PRO A 167 13.51 25.78 3.09
CA PRO A 167 13.53 24.32 2.92
C PRO A 167 14.88 23.70 3.33
N VAL A 168 15.99 24.42 3.16
CA VAL A 168 17.31 23.98 3.60
C VAL A 168 17.44 24.00 5.13
N ALA A 169 17.01 25.07 5.80
CA ALA A 169 17.07 25.13 7.26
C ALA A 169 16.16 24.09 7.90
N SER A 170 14.95 23.91 7.35
CA SER A 170 14.00 22.93 7.86
C SER A 170 14.50 21.49 7.67
N THR A 171 15.03 21.15 6.48
CA THR A 171 15.69 19.86 6.22
C THR A 171 16.81 19.60 7.25
N ASN A 172 17.68 20.57 7.48
CA ASN A 172 18.79 20.42 8.44
C ASN A 172 18.27 20.16 9.86
N LYS A 173 17.20 20.86 10.27
CA LYS A 173 16.57 20.69 11.58
C LYS A 173 15.95 19.31 11.73
N SER A 174 15.17 18.85 10.76
CA SER A 174 14.53 17.52 10.79
C SER A 174 15.57 16.40 10.85
N ILE A 175 16.58 16.42 9.97
CA ILE A 175 17.64 15.42 9.98
C ILE A 175 18.45 15.44 11.28
N ALA A 176 18.73 16.61 11.85
CA ALA A 176 19.44 16.70 13.13
C ALA A 176 18.67 16.02 14.28
N ALA A 177 17.33 16.09 14.29
CA ALA A 177 16.51 15.36 15.25
C ALA A 177 16.61 13.83 15.03
N LEU A 178 16.57 13.37 13.78
CA LEU A 178 16.68 11.95 13.44
C LEU A 178 18.05 11.35 13.79
N LYS A 179 19.14 12.14 13.70
CA LYS A 179 20.50 11.68 14.05
C LYS A 179 20.58 11.10 15.46
N GLN A 180 19.85 11.67 16.42
CA GLN A 180 19.85 11.16 17.79
C GLN A 180 19.17 9.79 17.89
N ILE A 181 18.06 9.62 17.17
CA ILE A 181 17.30 8.37 17.11
C ILE A 181 18.14 7.27 16.44
N VAL A 182 18.73 7.57 15.28
CA VAL A 182 19.57 6.64 14.51
C VAL A 182 20.79 6.21 15.32
N ALA A 183 21.50 7.15 15.95
CA ALA A 183 22.67 6.85 16.76
C ALA A 183 22.36 5.92 17.95
N GLN A 184 21.13 5.96 18.48
CA GLN A 184 20.70 5.11 19.59
C GLN A 184 20.18 3.74 19.13
N LYS A 185 19.39 3.69 18.05
CA LYS A 185 18.59 2.51 17.67
C LYS A 185 19.21 1.63 16.59
N CYS A 186 20.01 2.20 15.69
CA CYS A 186 20.59 1.49 14.54
C CYS A 186 22.03 1.97 14.30
N ALA A 187 22.87 1.79 15.32
CA ALA A 187 24.27 2.20 15.35
C ALA A 187 25.00 1.95 14.00
N ASP A 188 25.92 2.87 13.66
CA ASP A 188 26.71 2.91 12.42
C ASP A 188 25.98 3.37 11.15
N GLN A 189 24.69 3.74 11.23
CA GLN A 189 23.93 4.24 10.07
C GLN A 189 23.85 5.77 9.95
N SER A 190 24.44 6.52 10.89
CA SER A 190 24.42 8.00 10.86
C SER A 190 25.05 8.61 9.60
N PHE A 191 25.96 7.87 8.95
CA PHE A 191 26.53 8.28 7.67
C PHE A 191 25.45 8.31 6.56
N GLU A 192 24.61 7.28 6.49
CA GLU A 192 23.58 7.22 5.45
C GLU A 192 22.53 8.33 5.63
N LEU A 193 22.17 8.65 6.87
CA LEU A 193 21.28 9.76 7.16
C LEU A 193 21.85 11.11 6.69
N GLU A 194 23.17 11.26 6.74
CA GLU A 194 23.86 12.45 6.21
C GLU A 194 23.86 12.47 4.67
N GLU A 195 23.94 11.32 4.00
CA GLU A 195 23.78 11.23 2.54
C GLU A 195 22.35 11.57 2.11
N ILE A 196 21.33 11.08 2.83
CA ILE A 196 19.92 11.47 2.61
C ILE A 196 19.78 13.00 2.70
N ARG A 197 20.33 13.64 3.76
CA ARG A 197 20.31 15.10 3.92
C ARG A 197 20.89 15.83 2.72
N LYS A 198 22.05 15.37 2.22
CA LYS A 198 22.70 15.98 1.05
C LYS A 198 21.85 15.83 -0.20
N SER A 199 21.26 14.66 -0.43
CA SER A 199 20.36 14.42 -1.56
C SER A 199 19.13 15.32 -1.51
N VAL A 200 18.50 15.50 -0.35
CA VAL A 200 17.36 16.42 -0.19
C VAL A 200 17.77 17.87 -0.48
N ILE A 201 18.89 18.34 0.07
CA ILE A 201 19.38 19.71 -0.18
C ILE A 201 19.77 19.92 -1.64
N GLN A 202 20.38 18.92 -2.27
CA GLN A 202 20.70 18.98 -3.69
C GLN A 202 19.43 19.08 -4.53
N PHE A 203 18.41 18.27 -4.23
CA PHE A 203 17.11 18.34 -4.90
C PHE A 203 16.50 19.75 -4.78
N ILE A 204 16.50 20.34 -3.58
CA ILE A 204 16.01 21.71 -3.36
C ILE A 204 16.78 22.71 -4.24
N ALA A 205 18.11 22.66 -4.22
CA ALA A 205 18.95 23.58 -4.99
C ALA A 205 18.81 23.43 -6.52
N GLU A 206 18.41 22.26 -7.01
CA GLU A 206 18.16 22.00 -8.43
C GLU A 206 16.77 22.48 -8.90
N ASN A 207 15.85 22.75 -7.98
CA ASN A 207 14.46 23.15 -8.25
C ASN A 207 14.09 24.56 -7.75
N ASP A 208 14.99 25.27 -7.07
CA ASP A 208 14.89 26.70 -6.74
C ASP A 208 15.18 27.61 -7.96
#